data_AF-W4QSG8-F1
#
_entry.id   AF-W4QSG8-F1
#
_cell.length_a   1.000
_cell.length_b   1.000
_cell.length_c   1.000
_cell.angle_alpha   90.00
_cell.angle_beta   90.00
_cell.angle_gamma   90.00
#
_symmetry.space_group_name_H-M   'P 1'
#
loop_
_entity.id
_entity.type
_entity.pdbx_description
1 polymer ?
#
loop_
_entity_poly.entity_id
_entity_poly.type
_entity_poly.pdbx_seq_one_letter_code
_entity_poly.pdbx_strand_id
1 'polypeptide(L)'
;MYLLDKATKVDEEVNTLRSYLINNGQVHYVTSAFEKWNKRRVVMSGVDMTDGGIVYDDQILHYENFQDFQQRQSFLISRGCTTVAVAPVVEYEKQIEQTFKRAKHAMASSTLDYVIGLTLPVKLLSPSVLRTCQGLRIPFIRVMFSSYQEMNVLPWTHLSQTLLTYPSVLVPCVHLSPPKKEAILIKEWLMRCSAFQIHTVSNLTPLDRWSKALLQKIGLYPQKGILLNGSDADYLLFSREDKHPDEVEKVVGEEKNVYDNREPAIVVIRGEMIKSNDNISLKPGFGRLVEIKRPGKFLSITEASGNDLQQQRTSS
;
A
#
# COMPACT_ATOMS: atom_id res chain seq x y z
N MET A 1 15.32 13.56 -17.46
CA MET A 1 14.61 12.59 -18.33
C MET A 1 15.57 11.50 -18.80
N TYR A 2 15.19 10.23 -18.65
CA TYR A 2 15.96 9.07 -19.11
C TYR A 2 15.02 7.93 -19.54
N LEU A 3 15.53 7.03 -20.37
CA LEU A 3 14.81 5.85 -20.85
C LEU A 3 15.35 4.59 -20.15
N LEU A 4 14.46 3.81 -19.53
CA LEU A 4 14.71 2.42 -19.18
C LEU A 4 14.27 1.56 -20.37
N ASP A 5 15.20 0.87 -21.01
CA ASP A 5 14.97 0.13 -22.25
C ASP A 5 15.03 -1.38 -22.00
N LYS A 6 14.07 -2.13 -22.54
CA LYS A 6 14.00 -3.60 -22.46
C LYS A 6 14.03 -4.17 -21.03
N ALA A 7 13.30 -3.55 -20.10
CA ALA A 7 13.13 -4.08 -18.75
C ALA A 7 12.16 -5.27 -18.78
N THR A 8 12.52 -6.35 -18.08
CA THR A 8 11.57 -7.44 -17.83
C THR A 8 10.77 -7.08 -16.60
N LYS A 9 9.54 -6.60 -16.79
CA LYS A 9 8.61 -6.34 -15.69
C LYS A 9 8.01 -7.66 -15.24
N VAL A 10 8.15 -7.94 -13.96
CA VAL A 10 7.51 -9.09 -13.29
C VAL A 10 6.29 -8.57 -12.54
N ASP A 11 5.11 -8.92 -13.03
CA ASP A 11 3.82 -8.70 -12.37
C ASP A 11 3.26 -10.06 -11.88
N GLU A 12 2.20 -10.03 -11.07
CA GLU A 12 1.57 -11.23 -10.48
C GLU A 12 1.14 -12.28 -11.52
N GLU A 13 0.85 -11.87 -12.76
CA GLU A 13 0.26 -12.74 -13.78
C GLU A 13 1.22 -13.08 -14.93
N VAL A 14 2.08 -12.15 -15.36
CA VAL A 14 2.89 -12.30 -16.60
C VAL A 14 4.19 -11.49 -16.54
N ASN A 15 5.29 -12.09 -16.99
CA ASN A 15 6.53 -11.37 -17.29
C ASN A 15 6.42 -10.65 -18.64
N THR A 16 6.54 -9.33 -18.66
CA THR A 16 6.44 -8.55 -19.90
C THR A 16 7.68 -7.71 -20.15
N LEU A 17 8.14 -7.68 -21.41
CA LEU A 17 9.21 -6.79 -21.83
C LEU A 17 8.65 -5.39 -22.11
N ARG A 18 9.15 -4.40 -21.38
CA ARG A 18 8.67 -3.02 -21.44
C ARG A 18 9.82 -2.02 -21.40
N SER A 19 9.54 -0.83 -21.90
CA SER A 19 10.43 0.31 -21.88
C SER A 19 9.70 1.52 -21.31
N TYR A 20 10.37 2.27 -20.43
CA TYR A 20 9.79 3.34 -19.62
C TYR A 20 10.55 4.63 -19.83
N LEU A 21 9.85 5.67 -20.28
CA LEU A 21 10.39 7.00 -20.32
C LEU A 21 10.12 7.69 -18.98
N ILE A 22 11.17 7.97 -18.22
CA ILE A 22 11.05 8.62 -16.91
C ILE A 22 11.42 10.10 -17.03
N ASN A 23 10.53 10.96 -16.55
CA ASN A 23 10.74 12.41 -16.53
C ASN A 23 10.24 13.00 -15.21
N ASN A 24 11.06 13.82 -14.55
CA ASN A 24 10.74 14.48 -13.27
C ASN A 24 10.16 13.53 -12.22
N GLY A 25 10.73 12.33 -12.13
CA GLY A 25 10.31 11.30 -11.18
C GLY A 25 8.99 10.61 -11.48
N GLN A 26 8.44 10.80 -12.68
CA GLN A 26 7.20 10.16 -13.14
C GLN A 26 7.43 9.36 -14.41
N VAL A 27 6.62 8.32 -14.59
CA VAL A 27 6.56 7.56 -15.84
C VAL A 27 5.76 8.36 -16.84
N HIS A 28 6.42 8.81 -17.91
CA HIS A 28 5.81 9.67 -18.94
C HIS A 28 5.31 8.88 -20.16
N TYR A 29 5.87 7.68 -20.37
CA TYR A 29 5.46 6.79 -21.44
C TYR A 29 5.87 5.35 -21.15
N VAL A 30 5.02 4.39 -21.56
CA VAL A 30 5.28 2.95 -21.45
C VAL A 30 5.01 2.32 -22.81
N THR A 31 5.97 1.54 -23.32
CA THR A 31 5.87 0.83 -24.60
C THR A 31 6.65 -0.48 -24.55
N SER A 32 6.51 -1.34 -25.56
CA SER A 32 7.35 -2.54 -25.70
C SER A 32 8.77 -2.21 -26.15
N ALA A 33 8.95 -1.24 -27.04
CA ALA A 33 10.24 -0.86 -27.60
C ALA A 33 10.34 0.64 -27.94
N PHE A 34 11.56 1.19 -27.87
CA PHE A 34 11.91 2.54 -28.34
C PHE A 34 12.99 2.48 -29.43
N GLU A 35 12.59 2.70 -30.68
CA GLU A 35 13.53 2.70 -31.82
C GLU A 35 14.39 3.97 -31.86
N LYS A 36 13.79 5.14 -31.62
CA LYS A 36 14.45 6.44 -31.76
C LYS A 36 14.47 7.17 -30.41
N TRP A 37 15.59 7.03 -29.69
CA TRP A 37 15.89 7.80 -28.49
C TRP A 37 17.38 8.15 -28.43
N ASN A 38 17.69 9.45 -28.44
CA ASN A 38 19.05 10.00 -28.51
C ASN A 38 19.52 10.65 -27.19
N LYS A 39 18.75 10.51 -26.10
CA LYS A 39 19.13 10.99 -24.77
C LYS A 39 19.61 9.80 -23.92
N ARG A 40 19.78 10.02 -22.61
CA ARG A 40 20.20 9.00 -21.65
C ARG A 40 19.30 7.76 -21.75
N ARG A 41 19.92 6.60 -21.95
CA ARG A 41 19.29 5.29 -22.09
C ARG A 41 20.00 4.33 -21.15
N VAL A 42 19.23 3.58 -20.37
CA VAL A 42 19.70 2.52 -19.49
C VAL A 42 19.14 1.21 -20.05
N VAL A 43 20.02 0.30 -20.43
CA VAL A 43 19.62 -1.02 -20.93
C VAL A 43 19.39 -1.93 -19.73
N MET A 44 18.18 -2.47 -19.61
CA MET A 44 17.72 -3.25 -18.45
C MET A 44 17.73 -4.76 -18.74
N SER A 45 18.50 -5.20 -19.73
CA SER A 45 18.63 -6.61 -20.07
C SER A 45 19.36 -7.35 -18.95
N GLY A 46 18.80 -8.46 -18.46
CA GLY A 46 19.40 -9.29 -17.41
C GLY A 46 18.96 -8.96 -15.99
N VAL A 47 18.11 -7.93 -15.79
CA VAL A 47 17.51 -7.61 -14.49
C VAL A 47 15.99 -7.78 -14.54
N ASP A 48 15.43 -8.23 -13.43
CA ASP A 48 13.98 -8.29 -13.24
C ASP A 48 13.53 -7.06 -12.48
N MET A 49 12.42 -6.46 -12.93
CA MET A 49 11.89 -5.21 -12.38
C MET A 49 10.49 -5.43 -11.85
N THR A 50 10.20 -4.90 -10.66
CA THR A 50 8.84 -4.87 -10.10
C THR A 50 8.44 -3.45 -9.75
N ASP A 51 7.14 -3.24 -9.53
CA ASP A 51 6.62 -1.99 -9.00
C ASP A 51 7.14 -1.75 -7.56
N GLY A 52 7.22 -0.49 -7.14
CA GLY A 52 7.63 -0.12 -5.79
C GLY A 52 6.66 -0.63 -4.72
N GLY A 53 7.20 -1.17 -3.62
CA GLY A 53 6.40 -1.75 -2.55
C GLY A 53 5.69 -0.71 -1.70
N ILE A 54 4.46 -1.00 -1.30
CA ILE A 54 3.70 -0.26 -0.29
C ILE A 54 3.39 -1.20 0.86
N VAL A 55 3.74 -0.81 2.08
CA VAL A 55 3.54 -1.63 3.29
C VAL A 55 2.88 -0.84 4.40
N TYR A 56 2.24 -1.55 5.32
CA TYR A 56 1.75 -0.95 6.57
C TYR A 56 2.79 -1.09 7.69
N ASP A 57 3.08 0.01 8.39
CA ASP A 57 3.98 0.01 9.54
C ASP A 57 3.67 1.19 10.48
N ASP A 58 3.06 0.93 11.63
CA ASP A 58 2.81 1.93 12.66
C ASP A 58 3.99 2.15 13.61
N GLN A 59 4.94 1.21 13.68
CA GLN A 59 6.13 1.33 14.55
C GLN A 59 6.97 2.55 14.19
N ILE A 60 7.00 2.92 12.90
CA ILE A 60 7.75 4.08 12.41
C ILE A 60 7.32 5.41 13.08
N LEU A 61 6.09 5.50 13.59
CA LEU A 61 5.59 6.69 14.29
C LEU A 61 6.04 6.79 15.76
N HIS A 62 6.59 5.72 16.34
CA HIS A 62 6.90 5.63 17.76
C HIS A 62 8.35 5.95 18.12
N TYR A 63 9.23 6.14 17.12
CA TYR A 63 10.62 6.48 17.37
C TYR A 63 10.77 7.97 17.71
N GLU A 64 11.15 8.25 18.95
CA GLU A 64 11.40 9.61 19.43
C GLU A 64 12.77 10.15 19.00
N ASN A 65 13.76 9.26 18.86
CA ASN A 65 15.08 9.65 18.38
C ASN A 65 15.19 9.47 16.86
N PHE A 66 15.96 10.36 16.24
CA PHE A 66 16.11 10.40 14.80
C PHE A 66 16.87 9.19 14.24
N GLN A 67 17.79 8.60 15.02
CA GLN A 67 18.62 7.48 14.58
C GLN A 67 17.79 6.21 14.39
N ASP A 68 16.90 5.88 15.32
CA ASP A 68 16.03 4.70 15.22
C ASP A 68 14.99 4.89 14.11
N PHE A 69 14.48 6.11 13.92
CA PHE A 69 13.63 6.45 12.78
C PHE A 69 14.37 6.25 11.44
N GLN A 70 15.64 6.64 11.35
CA GLN A 70 16.49 6.38 10.18
C GLN A 70 16.75 4.88 9.98
N GLN A 71 17.05 4.14 11.04
CA GLN A 71 17.26 2.69 10.97
C GLN A 71 16.00 1.96 10.50
N ARG A 72 14.82 2.33 11.02
CA ARG A 72 13.56 1.75 10.57
C ARG A 72 13.30 2.02 9.10
N GLN A 73 13.56 3.24 8.63
CA GLN A 73 13.45 3.56 7.21
C GLN A 73 14.43 2.76 6.35
N SER A 74 15.69 2.64 6.76
CA SER A 74 16.67 1.80 6.06
C SER A 74 16.19 0.36 5.98
N PHE A 75 15.64 -0.19 7.04
CA PHE A 75 15.04 -1.54 7.05
C PHE A 75 13.86 -1.65 6.07
N LEU A 76 12.96 -0.67 6.03
CA LEU A 76 11.84 -0.68 5.08
C LEU A 76 12.34 -0.56 3.63
N ILE A 77 13.28 0.34 3.36
CA ILE A 77 13.89 0.53 2.03
C ILE A 77 14.63 -0.74 1.61
N SER A 78 15.35 -1.41 2.52
CA SER A 78 16.07 -2.64 2.19
C SER A 78 15.12 -3.73 1.69
N ARG A 79 13.87 -3.77 2.19
CA ARG A 79 12.78 -4.66 1.75
C ARG A 79 12.03 -4.19 0.49
N GLY A 80 12.47 -3.09 -0.14
CA GLY A 80 11.82 -2.53 -1.32
C GLY A 80 10.56 -1.72 -1.04
N CYS A 81 10.38 -1.23 0.19
CA CYS A 81 9.34 -0.25 0.48
C CYS A 81 9.69 1.09 -0.18
N THR A 82 8.71 1.68 -0.87
CA THR A 82 8.80 3.00 -1.48
C THR A 82 7.77 3.96 -0.90
N THR A 83 6.66 3.42 -0.38
CA THR A 83 5.62 4.16 0.33
C THR A 83 5.19 3.40 1.59
N VAL A 84 5.13 4.06 2.73
CA VAL A 84 4.67 3.47 4.00
C VAL A 84 3.29 4.00 4.40
N ALA A 85 2.39 3.09 4.76
CA ALA A 85 1.13 3.44 5.37
C ALA A 85 1.23 3.38 6.89
N VAL A 86 0.78 4.44 7.55
CA VAL A 86 0.81 4.57 9.00
C VAL A 86 -0.59 4.84 9.53
N ALA A 87 -0.92 4.38 10.73
CA ALA A 87 -2.25 4.58 11.32
C ALA A 87 -2.16 4.79 12.83
N PRO A 88 -1.86 6.01 13.31
CA PRO A 88 -1.81 6.30 14.73
C PRO A 88 -3.16 6.03 15.41
N VAL A 89 -3.11 5.62 16.67
CA VAL A 89 -4.30 5.32 17.48
C VAL A 89 -4.96 6.61 17.96
N VAL A 90 -6.29 6.62 17.92
CA VAL A 90 -7.13 7.71 18.45
C VAL A 90 -8.22 7.12 19.36
N GLU A 91 -8.30 7.65 20.58
CA GLU A 91 -9.24 7.17 21.60
C GLU A 91 -10.48 8.07 21.75
N TYR A 92 -10.40 9.31 21.26
CA TYR A 92 -11.48 10.28 21.32
C TYR A 92 -11.57 11.10 20.01
N GLU A 93 -12.79 11.37 19.55
CA GLU A 93 -13.04 12.13 18.31
C GLU A 93 -12.31 13.49 18.27
N LYS A 94 -12.28 14.22 19.39
CA LYS A 94 -11.59 15.51 19.51
C LYS A 94 -10.08 15.46 19.25
N GLN A 95 -9.47 14.27 19.32
CA GLN A 95 -8.03 14.10 19.10
C GLN A 95 -7.68 13.89 17.62
N ILE A 96 -8.66 13.57 16.76
CA ILE A 96 -8.43 13.17 15.35
C ILE A 96 -7.51 14.15 14.62
N GLU A 97 -7.86 15.44 14.61
CA GLU A 97 -7.07 16.46 13.91
C GLU A 97 -5.66 16.60 14.47
N GLN A 98 -5.52 16.59 15.80
CA GLN A 98 -4.23 16.74 16.45
C GLN A 98 -3.33 15.53 16.20
N THR A 99 -3.88 14.32 16.29
CA THR A 99 -3.16 13.07 16.02
C THR A 99 -2.74 12.99 14.56
N PHE A 100 -3.60 13.38 13.62
CA PHE A 100 -3.24 13.44 12.20
C PHE A 100 -2.09 14.44 11.95
N LYS A 101 -2.15 15.65 12.53
CA LYS A 101 -1.08 16.65 12.44
C LYS A 101 0.23 16.14 13.05
N ARG A 102 0.18 15.47 14.20
CA ARG A 102 1.35 14.86 14.85
C ARG A 102 1.99 13.78 13.99
N ALA A 103 1.19 12.87 13.40
CA ALA A 103 1.72 11.86 12.48
C ALA A 103 2.34 12.48 11.24
N LYS A 104 1.72 13.54 10.68
CA LYS A 104 2.32 14.29 9.55
C LYS A 104 3.66 14.92 9.93
N HIS A 105 3.78 15.47 11.14
CA HIS A 105 5.02 16.04 11.65
C HIS A 105 6.09 14.98 11.91
N ALA A 106 5.73 13.84 12.52
CA ALA A 106 6.65 12.73 12.75
C ALA A 106 7.26 12.21 11.43
N MET A 107 6.44 12.16 10.37
CA MET A 107 6.88 11.74 9.04
C MET A 107 7.55 12.85 8.20
N ALA A 108 7.69 14.08 8.73
CA ALA A 108 8.22 15.21 7.95
C ALA A 108 9.69 15.02 7.52
N SER A 109 10.45 14.21 8.25
CA SER A 109 11.83 13.86 7.92
C SER A 109 11.97 12.52 7.18
N SER A 110 10.86 11.93 6.73
CA SER A 110 10.86 10.65 6.01
C SER A 110 11.58 10.76 4.65
N THR A 111 12.28 9.72 4.26
CA THR A 111 12.78 9.45 2.91
C THR A 111 11.70 8.74 2.08
N LEU A 112 10.89 7.90 2.73
CA LEU A 112 9.78 7.18 2.11
C LEU A 112 8.56 8.09 1.93
N ASP A 113 7.84 7.90 0.84
CA ASP A 113 6.50 8.48 0.73
C ASP A 113 5.57 7.84 1.75
N TYR A 114 4.51 8.53 2.13
CA TYR A 114 3.65 8.02 3.19
C TYR A 114 2.18 8.37 3.01
N VAL A 115 1.32 7.51 3.53
CA VAL A 115 -0.12 7.72 3.64
C VAL A 115 -0.55 7.54 5.09
N ILE A 116 -1.39 8.44 5.58
CA ILE A 116 -1.84 8.45 6.98
C ILE A 116 -3.30 7.99 7.04
N GLY A 117 -3.53 6.83 7.63
CA GLY A 117 -4.83 6.38 8.12
C GLY A 117 -5.02 6.71 9.60
N LEU A 118 -6.02 6.13 10.24
CA LEU A 118 -6.20 6.16 11.70
C LEU A 118 -6.57 4.79 12.23
N THR A 119 -6.23 4.53 13.48
CA THR A 119 -6.72 3.37 14.22
C THR A 119 -7.70 3.83 15.30
N LEU A 120 -8.94 3.35 15.28
CA LEU A 120 -10.02 3.76 16.17
C LEU A 120 -10.65 2.54 16.86
N PRO A 121 -11.00 2.60 18.14
CA PRO A 121 -11.90 1.60 18.72
C PRO A 121 -13.28 1.70 18.05
N VAL A 122 -13.91 0.55 17.82
CA VAL A 122 -15.21 0.43 17.14
C VAL A 122 -16.30 1.35 17.72
N LYS A 123 -16.28 1.60 19.03
CA LYS A 123 -17.21 2.54 19.70
C LYS A 123 -17.15 3.98 19.18
N LEU A 124 -16.04 4.40 18.57
CA LEU A 124 -15.90 5.72 17.95
C LEU A 124 -16.35 5.74 16.49
N LEU A 125 -16.59 4.58 15.86
CA LEU A 125 -16.97 4.50 14.46
C LEU A 125 -18.39 5.03 14.27
N SER A 126 -18.49 6.33 13.98
CA SER A 126 -19.75 7.05 13.81
C SER A 126 -19.71 7.93 12.55
N PRO A 127 -20.88 8.36 12.03
CA PRO A 127 -20.94 9.34 10.94
C PRO A 127 -20.19 10.65 11.21
N SER A 128 -20.16 11.12 12.47
CA SER A 128 -19.43 12.35 12.84
C SER A 128 -17.93 12.17 12.67
N VAL A 129 -17.39 11.09 13.23
CA VAL A 129 -15.96 10.73 13.11
C VAL A 129 -15.56 10.52 11.66
N LEU A 130 -16.38 9.79 10.88
CA LEU A 130 -16.11 9.59 9.46
C LEU A 130 -16.07 10.91 8.69
N ARG A 131 -17.01 11.84 8.91
CA ARG A 131 -16.98 13.16 8.25
C ARG A 131 -15.73 13.95 8.60
N THR A 132 -15.28 13.90 9.85
CA THR A 132 -14.01 14.52 10.26
C THR A 132 -12.82 13.90 9.50
N CYS A 133 -12.77 12.57 9.41
CA CYS A 133 -11.77 11.85 8.61
C CYS A 133 -11.82 12.23 7.12
N GLN A 134 -13.00 12.40 6.54
CA GLN A 134 -13.17 12.83 5.15
C GLN A 134 -12.67 14.27 4.91
N GLY A 135 -12.95 15.18 5.84
CA GLY A 135 -12.42 16.55 5.81
C GLY A 135 -10.90 16.60 5.80
N LEU A 136 -10.27 15.67 6.53
CA LEU A 136 -8.81 15.46 6.55
C LEU A 136 -8.28 14.58 5.43
N ARG A 137 -9.15 14.05 4.55
CA ARG A 137 -8.82 13.09 3.47
C ARG A 137 -8.06 11.85 3.95
N ILE A 138 -8.53 11.25 5.04
CA ILE A 138 -7.96 10.03 5.61
C ILE A 138 -8.52 8.82 4.83
N PRO A 139 -7.69 8.12 4.03
CA PRO A 139 -8.20 7.18 3.03
C PRO A 139 -8.45 5.77 3.58
N PHE A 140 -7.95 5.44 4.76
CA PHE A 140 -8.24 4.18 5.44
C PHE A 140 -8.32 4.35 6.96
N ILE A 141 -9.15 3.53 7.59
CA ILE A 141 -9.41 3.54 9.03
C ILE A 141 -9.36 2.10 9.53
N ARG A 142 -8.42 1.81 10.43
CA ARG A 142 -8.37 0.56 11.17
C ARG A 142 -9.36 0.63 12.34
N VAL A 143 -10.21 -0.37 12.48
CA VAL A 143 -11.29 -0.42 13.48
C VAL A 143 -10.99 -1.53 14.47
N MET A 144 -10.64 -1.16 15.70
CA MET A 144 -10.30 -2.11 16.76
C MET A 144 -11.55 -2.69 17.40
N PHE A 145 -11.64 -4.02 17.43
CA PHE A 145 -12.70 -4.76 18.07
C PHE A 145 -12.21 -5.41 19.36
N SER A 146 -12.98 -5.23 20.44
CA SER A 146 -12.77 -5.91 21.72
C SER A 146 -13.75 -7.07 21.92
N SER A 147 -14.87 -7.08 21.20
CA SER A 147 -15.83 -8.19 21.23
C SER A 147 -16.66 -8.29 19.95
N TYR A 148 -17.35 -9.43 19.77
CA TYR A 148 -18.25 -9.64 18.64
C TYR A 148 -19.51 -8.77 18.72
N GLN A 149 -19.98 -8.48 19.93
CA GLN A 149 -21.22 -7.74 20.19
C GLN A 149 -21.14 -6.30 19.68
N GLU A 150 -19.96 -5.70 19.69
CA GLU A 150 -19.73 -4.32 19.23
C GLU A 150 -20.05 -4.13 17.74
N MET A 151 -19.95 -5.18 16.94
CA MET A 151 -20.28 -5.13 15.50
C MET A 151 -21.79 -5.00 15.24
N ASN A 152 -22.61 -5.56 16.12
CA ASN A 152 -24.07 -5.58 15.94
C ASN A 152 -24.71 -4.22 16.23
N VAL A 153 -24.05 -3.39 17.04
CA VAL A 153 -24.56 -2.05 17.40
C VAL A 153 -24.12 -0.97 16.42
N LEU A 154 -23.27 -1.31 15.44
CA LEU A 154 -22.81 -0.33 14.46
C LEU A 154 -23.97 0.18 13.59
N PRO A 155 -24.06 1.50 13.37
CA PRO A 155 -25.10 2.10 12.54
C PRO A 155 -24.77 1.97 11.04
N TRP A 156 -24.69 0.73 10.54
CA TRP A 156 -24.17 0.38 9.21
C TRP A 156 -24.73 1.22 8.05
N THR A 157 -26.05 1.44 8.01
CA THR A 157 -26.71 2.28 7.01
C THR A 157 -26.15 3.70 7.01
N HIS A 158 -25.96 4.29 8.18
CA HIS A 158 -25.43 5.65 8.31
C HIS A 158 -23.93 5.72 7.99
N LEU A 159 -23.17 4.68 8.32
CA LEU A 159 -21.76 4.57 7.93
C LEU A 159 -21.62 4.53 6.39
N SER A 160 -22.40 3.66 5.73
CA SER A 160 -22.44 3.54 4.28
C SER A 160 -22.81 4.87 3.61
N GLN A 161 -23.90 5.51 4.04
CA GLN A 161 -24.32 6.82 3.53
C GLN A 161 -23.23 7.88 3.68
N THR A 162 -22.52 7.89 4.80
CA THR A 162 -21.44 8.86 5.04
C THR A 162 -20.27 8.62 4.08
N LEU A 163 -19.91 7.37 3.82
CA LEU A 163 -18.77 7.00 2.97
C LEU A 163 -19.00 7.23 1.46
N LEU A 164 -20.22 7.54 1.02
CA LEU A 164 -20.51 7.80 -0.41
C LEU A 164 -19.71 8.97 -0.99
N THR A 165 -19.42 10.02 -0.20
CA THR A 165 -18.72 11.22 -0.68
C THR A 165 -17.20 11.01 -0.78
N TYR A 166 -16.66 10.22 0.13
CA TYR A 166 -15.24 9.86 0.20
C TYR A 166 -15.14 8.47 0.86
N PRO A 167 -14.98 7.41 0.06
CA PRO A 167 -15.11 6.03 0.54
C PRO A 167 -13.81 5.54 1.18
N SER A 168 -13.51 6.05 2.37
CA SER A 168 -12.42 5.55 3.20
C SER A 168 -12.56 4.05 3.43
N VAL A 169 -11.46 3.31 3.26
CA VAL A 169 -11.44 1.86 3.47
C VAL A 169 -11.48 1.57 4.97
N LEU A 170 -12.47 0.82 5.42
CA LEU A 170 -12.52 0.35 6.80
C LEU A 170 -11.82 -1.00 6.89
N VAL A 171 -10.89 -1.15 7.83
CA VAL A 171 -10.08 -2.36 8.02
C VAL A 171 -10.31 -2.85 9.43
N PRO A 172 -10.77 -4.09 9.67
CA PRO A 172 -10.94 -4.56 11.03
C PRO A 172 -9.55 -4.88 11.62
N CYS A 173 -9.36 -4.56 12.89
CA CYS A 173 -8.18 -4.86 13.68
C CYS A 173 -8.65 -5.65 14.90
N VAL A 174 -8.39 -6.95 14.90
CA VAL A 174 -8.99 -7.88 15.85
C VAL A 174 -7.88 -8.62 16.56
N HIS A 175 -7.94 -8.66 17.89
CA HIS A 175 -7.01 -9.40 18.72
C HIS A 175 -7.80 -10.23 19.73
N LEU A 176 -8.58 -11.19 19.23
CA LEU A 176 -9.46 -12.02 20.05
C LEU A 176 -8.86 -13.39 20.27
N SER A 177 -8.89 -13.85 21.52
CA SER A 177 -8.55 -15.23 21.86
C SER A 177 -9.81 -16.10 21.99
N PRO A 178 -9.86 -17.29 21.38
CA PRO A 178 -8.86 -17.90 20.48
C PRO A 178 -8.91 -17.34 19.04
N PRO A 179 -7.87 -17.57 18.20
CA PRO A 179 -7.79 -17.09 16.81
C PRO A 179 -8.99 -17.46 15.92
N LYS A 180 -9.67 -18.57 16.23
CA LYS A 180 -10.90 -18.98 15.54
C LYS A 180 -12.01 -17.92 15.66
N LYS A 181 -12.11 -17.22 16.80
CA LYS A 181 -13.09 -16.14 16.99
C LYS A 181 -12.75 -14.91 16.15
N GLU A 182 -11.46 -14.62 16.00
CA GLU A 182 -10.97 -13.55 15.13
C GLU A 182 -11.35 -13.81 13.67
N ALA A 183 -11.07 -15.01 13.14
CA ALA A 183 -11.44 -15.37 11.77
C ALA A 183 -12.95 -15.26 11.51
N ILE A 184 -13.78 -15.66 12.48
CA ILE A 184 -15.24 -15.54 12.39
C ILE A 184 -15.67 -14.07 12.37
N LEU A 185 -15.09 -13.22 13.23
CA LEU A 185 -15.40 -11.79 13.27
C LEU A 185 -14.99 -11.10 11.96
N ILE A 186 -13.77 -11.36 11.45
CA ILE A 186 -13.31 -10.81 10.17
C ILE A 186 -14.25 -11.23 9.04
N LYS A 187 -14.67 -12.51 8.99
CA LYS A 187 -15.60 -13.00 7.98
C LYS A 187 -16.96 -12.29 8.03
N GLU A 188 -17.52 -12.12 9.23
CA GLU A 188 -18.78 -11.40 9.40
C GLU A 188 -18.63 -9.92 9.04
N TRP A 189 -17.54 -9.27 9.46
CA TRP A 189 -17.21 -7.90 9.09
C TRP A 189 -17.18 -7.71 7.57
N LEU A 190 -16.48 -8.58 6.85
CA LEU A 190 -16.42 -8.56 5.38
C LEU A 190 -17.81 -8.72 4.76
N MET A 191 -18.63 -9.63 5.28
CA MET A 191 -20.01 -9.83 4.83
C MET A 191 -20.86 -8.57 5.04
N ARG A 192 -20.77 -7.94 6.21
CA ARG A 192 -21.50 -6.70 6.53
C ARG A 192 -21.06 -5.55 5.63
N CYS A 193 -19.76 -5.31 5.51
CA CYS A 193 -19.25 -4.29 4.62
C CYS A 193 -19.70 -4.50 3.18
N SER A 194 -19.69 -5.73 2.66
CA SER A 194 -20.23 -6.05 1.33
C SER A 194 -21.73 -5.74 1.22
N ALA A 195 -22.55 -6.16 2.19
CA ALA A 195 -23.99 -5.90 2.19
C ALA A 195 -24.33 -4.39 2.17
N PHE A 196 -23.49 -3.57 2.79
CA PHE A 196 -23.64 -2.11 2.85
C PHE A 196 -22.77 -1.35 1.85
N GLN A 197 -22.10 -2.05 0.91
CA GLN A 197 -21.21 -1.46 -0.11
C GLN A 197 -20.12 -0.56 0.48
N ILE A 198 -19.58 -0.96 1.64
CA ILE A 198 -18.48 -0.28 2.32
C ILE A 198 -17.17 -0.93 1.90
N HIS A 199 -16.22 -0.12 1.43
CA HIS A 199 -14.89 -0.61 1.07
C HIS A 199 -14.17 -1.17 2.30
N THR A 200 -13.72 -2.42 2.19
CA THR A 200 -13.00 -3.12 3.25
C THR A 200 -11.96 -4.08 2.69
N VAL A 201 -11.06 -4.51 3.57
CA VAL A 201 -10.19 -5.69 3.44
C VAL A 201 -10.18 -6.50 4.73
N SER A 202 -9.58 -7.69 4.72
CA SER A 202 -9.61 -8.65 5.84
C SER A 202 -8.85 -8.15 7.07
N ASN A 203 -7.54 -7.96 6.98
CA ASN A 203 -6.71 -7.33 8.00
C ASN A 203 -5.45 -6.77 7.30
N LEU A 204 -4.80 -5.79 7.92
CA LEU A 204 -3.49 -5.33 7.50
C LEU A 204 -2.45 -5.94 8.42
N THR A 205 -1.70 -6.91 7.91
CA THR A 205 -0.50 -7.40 8.55
C THR A 205 0.61 -6.35 8.40
N PRO A 206 1.32 -5.98 9.48
CA PRO A 206 2.50 -5.14 9.37
C PRO A 206 3.52 -5.73 8.41
N LEU A 207 4.18 -4.87 7.63
CA LEU A 207 5.23 -5.20 6.66
C LEU A 207 4.82 -6.01 5.42
N ASP A 208 3.61 -6.57 5.39
CA ASP A 208 3.08 -7.20 4.18
C ASP A 208 2.83 -6.12 3.10
N ARG A 209 3.16 -6.49 1.85
CA ARG A 209 2.87 -5.63 0.70
C ARG A 209 1.37 -5.56 0.45
N TRP A 210 0.91 -4.36 0.15
CA TRP A 210 -0.49 -4.13 -0.18
C TRP A 210 -0.80 -4.61 -1.59
N SER A 211 -1.86 -5.41 -1.72
CA SER A 211 -2.34 -5.88 -3.01
C SER A 211 -2.88 -4.73 -3.87
N LYS A 212 -2.88 -4.93 -5.19
CA LYS A 212 -3.43 -3.97 -6.17
C LYS A 212 -4.88 -3.57 -5.83
N ALA A 213 -5.72 -4.53 -5.46
CA ALA A 213 -7.12 -4.27 -5.08
C ALA A 213 -7.21 -3.32 -3.87
N LEU A 214 -6.34 -3.49 -2.86
CA LEU A 214 -6.28 -2.58 -1.72
C LEU A 214 -5.81 -1.18 -2.14
N LEU A 215 -4.79 -1.09 -3.00
CA LEU A 215 -4.28 0.19 -3.53
C LEU A 215 -5.35 0.96 -4.32
N GLN A 216 -6.20 0.26 -5.10
CA GLN A 216 -7.33 0.85 -5.81
C GLN A 216 -8.43 1.33 -4.84
N LYS A 217 -8.80 0.49 -3.86
CA LYS A 217 -9.80 0.85 -2.83
C LYS A 217 -9.37 2.09 -2.04
N ILE A 218 -8.11 2.16 -1.62
CA ILE A 218 -7.54 3.32 -0.90
C ILE A 218 -7.36 4.54 -1.82
N GLY A 219 -7.14 4.32 -3.13
CA GLY A 219 -6.91 5.39 -4.10
C GLY A 219 -5.45 5.80 -4.28
N LEU A 220 -4.51 4.94 -3.84
CA LEU A 220 -3.08 5.07 -4.15
C LEU A 220 -2.81 4.73 -5.62
N TYR A 221 -3.54 3.75 -6.16
CA TYR A 221 -3.46 3.38 -7.56
C TYR A 221 -4.18 4.41 -8.45
N PRO A 222 -3.62 4.77 -9.63
CA PRO A 222 -2.36 4.29 -10.23
C PRO A 222 -1.16 5.20 -9.90
N GLN A 223 -1.30 6.19 -9.03
CA GLN A 223 -0.20 7.12 -8.73
C GLN A 223 1.00 6.38 -8.09
N LYS A 224 0.71 5.40 -7.22
CA LYS A 224 1.67 4.54 -6.52
C LYS A 224 1.37 3.08 -6.79
N GLY A 225 2.40 2.24 -6.64
CA GLY A 225 2.30 0.78 -6.72
C GLY A 225 2.05 0.24 -8.13
N ILE A 226 2.29 1.06 -9.16
CA ILE A 226 2.35 0.60 -10.55
C ILE A 226 3.19 1.55 -11.40
N LEU A 227 3.88 1.02 -12.41
CA LEU A 227 4.57 1.79 -13.45
C LEU A 227 3.69 1.98 -14.70
N LEU A 228 2.73 2.91 -14.64
CA LEU A 228 1.90 3.34 -15.78
C LEU A 228 2.16 4.79 -16.15
N ASN A 229 1.71 5.23 -17.33
CA ASN A 229 1.81 6.64 -17.69
C ASN A 229 1.13 7.55 -16.64
N GLY A 230 1.85 8.55 -16.15
CA GLY A 230 1.43 9.49 -15.10
C GLY A 230 1.66 9.01 -13.66
N SER A 231 2.09 7.76 -13.45
CA SER A 231 2.47 7.25 -12.13
C SER A 231 3.83 7.78 -11.66
N ASP A 232 4.08 7.71 -10.36
CA ASP A 232 5.41 7.93 -9.81
C ASP A 232 6.34 6.79 -10.26
N ALA A 233 7.58 7.14 -10.60
CA ALA A 233 8.58 6.18 -11.03
C ALA A 233 9.22 5.45 -9.84
N ASP A 234 8.40 4.67 -9.14
CA ASP A 234 8.79 3.83 -8.00
C ASP A 234 8.98 2.39 -8.47
N TYR A 235 10.20 1.87 -8.42
CA TYR A 235 10.50 0.53 -8.92
C TYR A 235 11.67 -0.12 -8.19
N LEU A 236 11.66 -1.44 -8.24
CA LEU A 236 12.66 -2.31 -7.64
C LEU A 236 13.38 -3.08 -8.74
N LEU A 237 14.69 -3.29 -8.59
CA LEU A 237 15.45 -4.13 -9.51
C LEU A 237 16.10 -5.28 -8.76
N PHE A 238 16.04 -6.45 -9.37
CA PHE A 238 16.59 -7.70 -8.85
C PHE A 238 17.57 -8.28 -9.86
N SER A 239 18.69 -8.79 -9.36
CA SER A 239 19.60 -9.59 -10.18
C SER A 239 18.95 -10.94 -10.50
N ARG A 240 19.09 -11.39 -11.75
CA ARG A 240 18.69 -12.74 -12.16
C ARG A 240 19.66 -13.81 -11.70
N GLU A 241 20.91 -13.44 -11.46
CA GLU A 241 21.98 -14.37 -11.07
C GLU A 241 21.76 -14.94 -9.67
N ASP A 242 21.09 -14.17 -8.80
CA ASP A 242 20.82 -14.57 -7.42
C ASP A 242 19.65 -15.57 -7.31
N LYS A 243 19.07 -16.06 -8.42
CA LYS A 243 17.87 -16.93 -8.39
C LYS A 243 18.29 -18.29 -7.86
N HIS A 244 17.76 -18.71 -6.70
CA HIS A 244 17.98 -20.07 -6.23
C HIS A 244 17.25 -21.05 -7.17
N PRO A 245 17.87 -22.21 -7.51
CA PRO A 245 17.23 -23.22 -8.36
C PRO A 245 15.85 -23.67 -7.86
N ASP A 246 15.65 -23.65 -6.53
CA ASP A 246 14.41 -24.08 -5.87
C ASP A 246 13.26 -23.05 -5.95
N GLU A 247 13.53 -21.81 -6.40
CA GLU A 247 12.50 -20.75 -6.56
C GLU A 247 11.76 -20.86 -7.90
N VAL A 248 12.22 -21.72 -8.82
CA VAL A 248 11.66 -21.88 -10.17
C VAL A 248 10.48 -22.87 -10.19
N GLU A 249 10.30 -23.71 -9.17
CA GLU A 249 9.34 -24.84 -9.20
C GLU A 249 8.05 -24.67 -8.38
N LYS A 250 7.80 -23.53 -7.71
CA LYS A 250 6.57 -23.32 -6.94
C LYS A 250 5.72 -22.16 -7.44
N VAL A 251 5.02 -22.34 -8.56
CA VAL A 251 3.84 -21.54 -8.89
C VAL A 251 2.74 -22.45 -9.45
N VAL A 252 2.19 -23.30 -8.60
CA VAL A 252 0.82 -23.79 -8.74
C VAL A 252 0.17 -23.68 -7.35
N GLY A 253 -0.60 -22.61 -7.13
CA GLY A 253 -1.58 -22.56 -6.03
C GLY A 253 -1.46 -21.46 -4.98
N GLU A 254 -0.36 -20.69 -4.90
CA GLU A 254 -0.24 -19.59 -3.93
C GLU A 254 0.12 -18.26 -4.62
N GLU A 255 -0.77 -17.28 -4.51
CA GLU A 255 -0.70 -15.92 -5.10
C GLU A 255 0.35 -15.02 -4.42
N LYS A 256 1.56 -15.51 -4.13
CA LYS A 256 2.64 -14.69 -3.58
C LYS A 256 3.74 -14.49 -4.61
N ASN A 257 3.97 -13.23 -4.96
CA ASN A 257 5.02 -12.87 -5.90
C ASN A 257 6.37 -13.25 -5.27
N VAL A 258 7.19 -14.05 -5.97
CA VAL A 258 8.49 -14.58 -5.45
C VAL A 258 9.40 -13.43 -4.99
N TYR A 259 9.21 -12.22 -5.54
CA TYR A 259 9.95 -11.01 -5.21
C TYR A 259 9.47 -10.29 -3.93
N ASP A 260 8.44 -10.77 -3.25
CA ASP A 260 7.97 -10.20 -1.98
C ASP A 260 8.90 -10.55 -0.81
N ASN A 261 9.56 -11.71 -0.88
CA ASN A 261 10.47 -12.17 0.16
C ASN A 261 11.95 -11.85 -0.13
N ARG A 262 12.23 -11.33 -1.32
CA ARG A 262 13.59 -11.11 -1.82
C ARG A 262 14.01 -9.65 -1.62
N GLU A 263 15.26 -9.47 -1.23
CA GLU A 263 15.84 -8.15 -1.09
C GLU A 263 16.23 -7.57 -2.47
N PRO A 264 15.69 -6.40 -2.88
CA PRO A 264 16.06 -5.79 -4.15
C PRO A 264 17.48 -5.25 -4.14
N ALA A 265 18.19 -5.41 -5.26
CA ALA A 265 19.50 -4.81 -5.46
C ALA A 265 19.41 -3.28 -5.60
N ILE A 266 18.35 -2.77 -6.25
CA ILE A 266 18.15 -1.33 -6.41
C ILE A 266 16.72 -0.96 -6.02
N VAL A 267 16.58 0.14 -5.29
CA VAL A 267 15.28 0.75 -4.95
C VAL A 267 15.27 2.18 -5.46
N VAL A 268 14.30 2.47 -6.31
CA VAL A 268 14.09 3.79 -6.89
C VAL A 268 12.76 4.35 -6.41
N ILE A 269 12.78 5.59 -5.92
CA ILE A 269 11.59 6.34 -5.48
C ILE A 269 11.51 7.60 -6.32
N ARG A 270 10.45 7.75 -7.11
CA ARG A 270 10.23 8.84 -8.07
C ARG A 270 11.46 9.11 -8.92
N GLY A 271 12.00 8.06 -9.53
CA GLY A 271 13.16 8.14 -10.42
C GLY A 271 14.50 8.45 -9.74
N GLU A 272 14.52 8.61 -8.41
CA GLU A 272 15.74 8.78 -7.62
C GLU A 272 16.16 7.46 -7.01
N MET A 273 17.41 7.06 -7.23
CA MET A 273 17.97 5.86 -6.60
C MET A 273 18.19 6.13 -5.10
N ILE A 274 17.54 5.34 -4.25
CA ILE A 274 17.63 5.43 -2.79
C ILE A 274 18.47 4.28 -2.23
N LYS A 275 18.44 3.11 -2.89
CA LYS A 275 19.28 1.96 -2.55
C LYS A 275 20.05 1.46 -3.76
N SER A 276 21.30 1.07 -3.55
CA SER A 276 22.12 0.30 -4.49
C SER A 276 22.95 -0.73 -3.70
N ASN A 277 22.62 -2.00 -3.90
CA ASN A 277 23.10 -3.14 -3.11
C ASN A 277 22.99 -2.81 -1.62
N ASP A 278 24.08 -2.93 -0.87
CA ASP A 278 24.09 -2.68 0.58
C ASP A 278 24.07 -1.19 0.96
N ASN A 279 24.16 -0.28 -0.01
CA ASN A 279 24.21 1.15 0.25
C ASN A 279 22.82 1.78 0.17
N ILE A 280 22.34 2.32 1.29
CA ILE A 280 21.08 3.07 1.37
C ILE A 280 21.39 4.55 1.63
N SER A 281 20.93 5.41 0.74
CA SER A 281 21.02 6.87 0.86
C SER A 281 19.74 7.43 1.46
N LEU A 282 19.67 7.54 2.78
CA LEU A 282 18.58 8.26 3.44
C LEU A 282 18.63 9.75 3.08
N LYS A 283 17.49 10.29 2.64
CA LYS A 283 17.33 11.70 2.28
C LYS A 283 16.22 12.29 3.15
N PRO A 284 16.53 12.84 4.35
CA PRO A 284 15.52 13.35 5.25
C PRO A 284 14.63 14.41 4.58
N GLY A 285 13.31 14.22 4.67
CA GLY A 285 12.32 15.12 4.05
C GLY A 285 12.16 14.95 2.54
N PHE A 286 12.78 13.93 1.93
CA PHE A 286 12.53 13.57 0.54
C PHE A 286 11.14 12.98 0.36
N GLY A 287 10.70 12.15 1.30
CA GLY A 287 9.37 11.54 1.30
C GLY A 287 8.26 12.58 1.42
N ARG A 288 7.11 12.30 0.80
CA ARG A 288 5.93 13.19 0.84
C ARG A 288 4.68 12.45 1.28
N LEU A 289 3.77 13.20 1.92
CA LEU A 289 2.40 12.74 2.14
C LEU A 289 1.71 12.58 0.78
N VAL A 290 1.23 11.36 0.49
CA VAL A 290 0.45 11.06 -0.70
C VAL A 290 -1.00 11.47 -0.45
N GLU A 291 -1.40 12.62 -1.00
CA GLU A 291 -2.77 13.12 -0.84
C GLU A 291 -3.77 12.34 -1.70
N ILE A 292 -4.66 11.59 -1.05
CA ILE A 292 -5.72 10.85 -1.73
C ILE A 292 -6.94 11.76 -1.93
N LYS A 293 -7.13 12.22 -3.17
CA LYS A 293 -8.27 13.07 -3.54
C LYS A 293 -9.58 12.28 -3.65
N ARG A 294 -9.52 11.05 -4.15
CA ARG A 294 -10.68 10.19 -4.40
C ARG A 294 -10.29 8.71 -4.28
N PRO A 295 -10.59 8.04 -3.15
CA PRO A 295 -10.47 6.59 -3.00
C PRO A 295 -11.38 5.82 -3.98
N GLY A 296 -11.09 4.54 -4.18
CA GLY A 296 -11.93 3.62 -4.97
C GLY A 296 -11.91 3.84 -6.49
N LYS A 297 -10.95 4.63 -7.00
CA LYS A 297 -10.80 4.77 -8.46
C LYS A 297 -10.23 3.49 -9.07
N PHE A 298 -10.66 3.20 -10.29
CA PHE A 298 -10.16 2.06 -11.09
C PHE A 298 -10.46 0.68 -10.49
N LEU A 299 -11.44 0.57 -9.58
CA LEU A 299 -11.99 -0.73 -9.20
C LEU A 299 -12.69 -1.35 -10.42
N SER A 300 -12.46 -2.64 -10.65
CA SER A 300 -13.26 -3.41 -11.59
C SER A 300 -14.72 -3.48 -11.13
N ILE A 301 -15.64 -3.81 -12.04
CA ILE A 301 -17.07 -3.98 -11.71
C ILE A 301 -17.24 -5.06 -10.62
N THR A 302 -16.43 -6.12 -10.64
CA THR A 302 -16.45 -7.21 -9.67
C THR A 302 -16.01 -6.74 -8.28
N GLU A 303 -14.89 -6.02 -8.21
CA GLU A 303 -14.35 -5.46 -6.95
C GLU A 303 -15.25 -4.36 -6.37
N ALA A 304 -15.89 -3.56 -7.23
CA ALA A 304 -16.83 -2.52 -6.84
C ALA A 304 -18.15 -3.10 -6.31
N SER A 305 -18.54 -4.30 -6.74
CA SER A 305 -19.78 -4.97 -6.32
C SER A 305 -19.61 -5.81 -5.04
N GLY A 306 -18.39 -5.99 -4.56
CA GLY A 306 -18.08 -6.80 -3.36
C GLY A 306 -18.12 -8.32 -3.57
N ASN A 307 -18.08 -8.81 -4.82
CA ASN A 307 -18.21 -10.23 -5.15
C ASN A 307 -16.91 -11.05 -4.96
N ASP A 308 -15.76 -10.41 -4.69
CA ASP A 308 -14.45 -11.09 -4.54
C ASP A 308 -14.41 -12.11 -3.39
N LEU A 309 -15.31 -12.01 -2.42
CA LEU A 309 -15.40 -12.97 -1.30
C LEU A 309 -15.76 -14.40 -1.75
N GLN A 310 -16.15 -14.60 -3.02
CA GLN A 310 -16.37 -15.93 -3.59
C GLN A 310 -15.11 -16.56 -4.23
N GLN A 311 -14.12 -15.77 -4.67
CA GLN A 311 -12.91 -16.34 -5.28
C GLN A 311 -11.91 -16.87 -4.25
N GLN A 312 -11.90 -16.33 -3.03
CA GLN A 312 -11.13 -16.90 -1.92
C GLN A 312 -11.71 -18.23 -1.38
N ARG A 313 -12.88 -18.70 -1.85
CA ARG A 313 -13.49 -19.97 -1.41
C ARG A 313 -13.03 -21.20 -2.19
N THR A 314 -12.30 -21.03 -3.28
CA THR A 314 -11.83 -22.15 -4.12
C THR A 314 -10.35 -22.49 -3.94
N SER A 315 -9.65 -21.79 -3.04
CA SER A 315 -8.21 -21.92 -2.82
C SER A 315 -7.86 -22.29 -1.36
N SER A 316 -8.80 -22.90 -0.63
CA SER A 316 -8.56 -23.43 0.73
C SER A 316 -8.54 -24.96 0.72
#